data_AF-A0A0Q5XJ00-F1
#
_entry.id   AF-A0A0Q5XJ00-F1
#
_cell.length_a   1.000
_cell.length_b   1.000
_cell.length_c   1.000
_cell.angle_alpha   90.00
_cell.angle_beta   90.00
_cell.angle_gamma   90.00
#
_symmetry.space_group_name_H-M   'P 1'
#
loop_
_entity.id
_entity.type
_entity.pdbx_description
1 polymer ?
#
loop_
_entity_poly.entity_id
_entity_poly.type
_entity_poly.pdbx_seq_one_letter_code
_entity_poly.pdbx_strand_id
1 'polypeptide(L)'
;MTRYHIDDPGPSVRNLKDMIDVICDYQFEHGEAKAQIIDSLLWVARDLADGIVASLDRSDAVEPSAVEVAIAAYHAAEAAWRPHELSDETPRTKALFAAKEAADNAVMIAPCRSLEDVRAKARLCFSDENVMDSLQKRTWANERVLTQFLCSILGEDAR
;
A
#
# COMPACT_ATOMS: atom_id res chain seq x y z
N MET A 1 -14.90 -11.98 14.25
CA MET A 1 -15.34 -11.25 13.05
C MET A 1 -15.33 -12.25 11.90
N THR A 2 -16.43 -12.41 11.20
CA THR A 2 -16.69 -13.57 10.33
C THR A 2 -16.27 -13.23 8.90
N ARG A 3 -15.21 -13.87 8.37
CA ARG A 3 -14.82 -13.70 6.96
C ARG A 3 -15.91 -14.29 6.06
N TYR A 4 -16.30 -13.58 5.00
CA TYR A 4 -17.19 -14.14 3.98
C TYR A 4 -16.48 -15.28 3.24
N HIS A 5 -17.12 -16.44 3.18
CA HIS A 5 -16.67 -17.53 2.33
C HIS A 5 -17.16 -17.28 0.91
N ILE A 6 -16.24 -17.30 -0.06
CA ILE A 6 -16.54 -17.03 -1.46
C ILE A 6 -16.22 -18.29 -2.27
N ASP A 7 -17.28 -18.92 -2.78
CA ASP A 7 -17.21 -20.13 -3.61
C ASP A 7 -16.90 -19.79 -5.08
N ASP A 8 -17.44 -18.68 -5.59
CA ASP A 8 -17.19 -18.16 -6.93
C ASP A 8 -16.78 -16.67 -6.86
N PRO A 9 -15.54 -16.31 -7.27
CA PRO A 9 -15.07 -14.93 -7.23
C PRO A 9 -15.79 -14.01 -8.23
N GLY A 10 -16.32 -14.52 -9.35
CA GLY A 10 -16.87 -13.70 -10.43
C GLY A 10 -18.05 -12.81 -10.02
N PRO A 11 -19.16 -13.38 -9.51
CA PRO A 11 -20.30 -12.61 -8.99
C PRO A 11 -19.92 -11.74 -7.80
N SER A 12 -19.02 -12.23 -6.95
CA SER A 12 -18.56 -11.53 -5.75
C SER A 12 -17.79 -10.24 -6.06
N VAL A 13 -16.94 -10.26 -7.10
CA VAL A 13 -16.23 -9.06 -7.60
C VAL A 13 -17.22 -8.00 -8.09
N ARG A 14 -18.25 -8.41 -8.83
CA ARG A 14 -19.30 -7.49 -9.30
C ARG A 14 -20.06 -6.86 -8.13
N ASN A 15 -20.48 -7.68 -7.16
CA ASN A 15 -21.18 -7.21 -5.97
C ASN A 15 -20.33 -6.24 -5.14
N LEU A 16 -19.02 -6.49 -5.03
CA LEU A 16 -18.10 -5.59 -4.35
C LEU A 16 -18.02 -4.24 -5.06
N LYS A 17 -17.89 -4.23 -6.39
CA LYS A 17 -17.89 -2.99 -7.18
C LYS A 17 -19.19 -2.22 -7.00
N ASP A 18 -20.34 -2.87 -7.17
CA ASP A 18 -21.65 -2.22 -7.05
C ASP A 18 -21.87 -1.65 -5.64
N MET A 19 -21.36 -2.32 -4.61
CA MET A 19 -21.41 -1.81 -3.24
C MET A 19 -20.51 -0.59 -3.03
N ILE A 20 -19.31 -0.54 -3.63
CA ILE A 20 -18.44 0.64 -3.59
C ILE A 20 -19.12 1.83 -4.27
N ASP A 21 -19.75 1.62 -5.43
CA ASP A 21 -20.48 2.68 -6.14
C ASP A 21 -21.59 3.26 -5.25
N VAL A 22 -22.38 2.39 -4.59
CA VAL A 22 -23.43 2.81 -3.63
C VAL A 22 -22.85 3.58 -2.44
N ILE A 23 -21.71 3.15 -1.89
CA ILE A 23 -21.05 3.86 -0.78
C ILE A 23 -20.66 5.27 -1.21
N CYS A 24 -20.06 5.41 -2.40
CA CYS A 24 -19.67 6.70 -2.94
C CYS A 24 -20.89 7.62 -3.15
N ASP A 25 -21.92 7.15 -3.84
CA ASP A 25 -23.14 7.92 -4.08
C ASP A 25 -23.77 8.38 -2.77
N TYR A 26 -23.87 7.48 -1.80
CA TYR A 26 -24.45 7.78 -0.50
C TYR A 26 -23.65 8.83 0.29
N GLN A 27 -22.30 8.75 0.24
CA GLN A 27 -21.42 9.73 0.88
C GLN A 27 -21.54 11.12 0.25
N PHE A 28 -21.66 11.21 -1.07
CA PHE A 28 -21.84 12.50 -1.76
C PHE A 28 -23.21 13.12 -1.49
N GLU A 29 -24.27 12.31 -1.41
CA GLU A 29 -25.63 12.81 -1.15
C GLU A 29 -25.86 13.22 0.31
N HIS A 30 -25.26 12.51 1.28
CA HIS A 30 -25.61 12.64 2.69
C HIS A 30 -24.50 13.23 3.57
N GLY A 31 -23.27 13.36 3.06
CA GLY A 31 -22.13 13.92 3.78
C GLY A 31 -21.87 13.24 5.12
N GLU A 32 -21.44 14.01 6.13
CA GLU A 32 -21.10 13.50 7.46
C GLU A 32 -22.30 12.96 8.25
N ALA A 33 -23.54 13.31 7.90
CA ALA A 33 -24.73 12.94 8.65
C ALA A 33 -24.96 11.42 8.74
N LYS A 34 -24.28 10.63 7.90
CA LYS A 34 -24.38 9.18 7.83
C LYS A 34 -23.03 8.46 7.86
N ALA A 35 -21.98 9.09 8.40
CA ALA A 35 -20.63 8.52 8.48
C ALA A 35 -20.59 7.09 9.04
N GLN A 36 -21.38 6.80 10.08
CA GLN A 36 -21.42 5.46 10.69
C GLN A 36 -21.97 4.35 9.77
N ILE A 37 -22.89 4.69 8.85
CA ILE A 37 -23.42 3.73 7.86
C ILE A 37 -22.36 3.47 6.80
N ILE A 38 -21.68 4.53 6.32
CA ILE A 38 -20.57 4.43 5.37
C ILE A 38 -19.45 3.56 5.95
N ASP A 39 -19.06 3.79 7.20
CA ASP A 39 -18.05 2.97 7.89
C ASP A 39 -18.46 1.50 7.93
N SER A 40 -19.72 1.22 8.28
CA SER A 40 -20.23 -0.16 8.34
C SER A 40 -20.22 -0.84 6.96
N LEU A 41 -20.59 -0.12 5.91
CA LEU A 41 -20.57 -0.63 4.53
C LEU A 41 -19.14 -0.84 4.02
N LEU A 42 -18.20 0.06 4.36
CA LEU A 42 -16.78 -0.10 4.05
C LEU A 42 -16.19 -1.34 4.74
N TRP A 43 -16.61 -1.64 5.97
CA TRP A 43 -16.24 -2.88 6.64
C TRP A 43 -16.75 -4.13 5.91
N VAL A 44 -18.00 -4.13 5.43
CA VAL A 44 -18.55 -5.24 4.64
C VAL A 44 -17.83 -5.38 3.29
N ALA A 45 -17.55 -4.26 2.60
CA ALA A 45 -16.78 -4.22 1.36
C ALA A 45 -15.39 -4.83 1.54
N ARG A 46 -14.72 -4.47 2.63
CA ARG A 46 -13.44 -5.05 2.99
C ARG A 46 -13.55 -6.56 3.23
N ASP A 47 -14.49 -7.03 4.03
CA ASP A 47 -14.60 -8.46 4.34
C ASP A 47 -14.97 -9.30 3.09
N LEU A 48 -15.77 -8.74 2.18
CA LEU A 48 -16.08 -9.35 0.88
C LEU A 48 -14.85 -9.42 -0.03
N ALA A 49 -14.07 -8.34 -0.09
CA ALA A 49 -12.81 -8.29 -0.83
C ALA A 49 -11.80 -9.33 -0.29
N ASP A 50 -11.64 -9.42 1.04
CA ASP A 50 -10.80 -10.42 1.69
C ASP A 50 -11.23 -11.85 1.30
N GLY A 51 -12.54 -12.12 1.23
CA GLY A 51 -13.08 -13.41 0.81
C GLY A 51 -12.79 -13.76 -0.64
N ILE A 52 -12.87 -12.78 -1.55
CA ILE A 52 -12.54 -12.94 -2.98
C ILE A 52 -11.05 -13.24 -3.13
N VAL A 53 -10.18 -12.44 -2.50
CA VAL A 53 -8.72 -12.62 -2.55
C VAL A 53 -8.34 -14.01 -2.02
N ALA A 54 -8.86 -14.42 -0.86
CA ALA A 54 -8.60 -15.76 -0.32
C ALA A 54 -9.14 -16.91 -1.20
N SER A 55 -10.12 -16.65 -2.06
CA SER A 55 -10.59 -17.60 -3.07
C SER A 55 -9.61 -17.72 -4.24
N LEU A 56 -9.03 -16.60 -4.67
CA LEU A 56 -8.02 -16.55 -5.73
C LEU A 56 -6.66 -17.12 -5.27
N ASP A 57 -6.21 -16.76 -4.06
CA ASP A 57 -4.89 -17.16 -3.49
C ASP A 57 -4.78 -18.65 -3.15
N ARG A 58 -5.91 -19.38 -3.03
CA ARG A 58 -5.91 -20.84 -2.80
C ARG A 58 -5.28 -21.65 -3.95
N SER A 59 -4.79 -20.98 -5.00
CA SER A 59 -4.25 -21.60 -6.21
C SER A 59 -2.71 -21.62 -6.32
N ASP A 60 -1.92 -20.95 -5.49
CA ASP A 60 -0.45 -20.96 -5.63
C ASP A 60 0.33 -20.88 -4.30
N ALA A 61 1.52 -21.50 -4.27
CA ALA A 61 2.45 -21.48 -3.14
C ALA A 61 3.21 -20.14 -3.06
N VAL A 62 3.33 -19.57 -1.86
CA VAL A 62 3.71 -18.16 -1.67
C VAL A 62 5.22 -18.00 -1.47
N GLU A 63 5.91 -17.52 -2.51
CA GLU A 63 7.18 -16.79 -2.39
C GLU A 63 6.91 -15.39 -1.79
N PRO A 64 7.83 -14.80 -1.01
CA PRO A 64 7.67 -13.46 -0.47
C PRO A 64 7.49 -12.45 -1.61
N SER A 65 6.55 -11.52 -1.42
CA SER A 65 6.20 -10.58 -2.48
C SER A 65 7.34 -9.56 -2.70
N ALA A 66 7.35 -8.93 -3.88
CA ALA A 66 8.29 -7.85 -4.15
C ALA A 66 8.16 -6.68 -3.14
N VAL A 67 6.96 -6.47 -2.61
CA VAL A 67 6.70 -5.45 -1.58
C VAL A 67 7.33 -5.85 -0.25
N GLU A 68 7.19 -7.09 0.17
CA GLU A 68 7.81 -7.59 1.41
C GLU A 68 9.33 -7.49 1.35
N VAL A 69 9.93 -7.87 0.22
CA VAL A 69 11.37 -7.75 -0.02
C VAL A 69 11.82 -6.27 0.03
N ALA A 70 11.07 -5.37 -0.60
CA ALA A 70 11.38 -3.95 -0.61
C ALA A 70 11.29 -3.32 0.80
N ILE A 71 10.25 -3.67 1.58
CA ILE A 71 10.08 -3.17 2.96
C ILE A 71 11.20 -3.68 3.86
N ALA A 72 11.59 -4.95 3.74
CA ALA A 72 12.71 -5.50 4.49
C ALA A 72 14.03 -4.79 4.15
N ALA A 73 14.28 -4.52 2.87
CA ALA A 73 15.45 -3.76 2.43
C ALA A 73 15.44 -2.32 2.95
N TYR A 74 14.28 -1.66 2.95
CA TYR A 74 14.11 -0.33 3.54
C TYR A 74 14.46 -0.32 5.03
N HIS A 75 13.90 -1.24 5.82
CA HIS A 75 14.21 -1.31 7.25
C HIS A 75 15.69 -1.57 7.52
N ALA A 76 16.34 -2.43 6.73
CA ALA A 76 17.77 -2.68 6.85
C ALA A 76 18.61 -1.42 6.52
N ALA A 77 18.27 -0.71 5.45
CA ALA A 77 18.97 0.50 5.05
C ALA A 77 18.75 1.66 6.04
N GLU A 78 17.52 1.82 6.53
CA GLU A 78 17.17 2.81 7.56
C GLU A 78 17.91 2.51 8.87
N ALA A 79 17.96 1.26 9.32
CA ALA A 79 18.72 0.88 10.51
C ALA A 79 20.23 1.15 10.35
N ALA A 80 20.78 0.99 9.15
CA ALA A 80 22.18 1.30 8.87
C ALA A 80 22.46 2.81 8.80
N TRP A 81 21.51 3.61 8.32
CA TRP A 81 21.62 5.07 8.22
C TRP A 81 21.38 5.79 9.54
N ARG A 82 20.36 5.37 10.31
CA ARG A 82 19.84 6.06 11.51
C ARG A 82 20.89 6.50 12.55
N PRO A 83 21.99 5.77 12.80
CA PRO A 83 23.01 6.21 13.76
C PRO A 83 23.82 7.45 13.33
N HIS A 84 23.70 7.89 12.07
CA HIS A 84 24.51 8.96 11.51
C HIS A 84 23.81 10.32 11.57
N GLU A 85 24.61 11.37 11.79
CA GLU A 85 24.11 12.75 11.72
C GLU A 85 23.95 13.20 10.27
N LEU A 86 22.91 13.99 9.98
CA LEU A 86 22.67 14.56 8.65
C LEU A 86 23.83 15.44 8.14
N SER A 87 24.61 16.03 9.04
CA SER A 87 25.79 16.84 8.74
C SER A 87 27.05 16.03 8.44
N ASP A 88 27.04 14.71 8.68
CA ASP A 88 28.17 13.84 8.34
C ASP A 88 28.17 13.56 6.84
N GLU A 89 29.06 14.24 6.12
CA GLU A 89 29.19 14.18 4.67
C GLU A 89 30.29 13.25 4.16
N THR A 90 30.78 12.30 4.97
CA THR A 90 31.78 11.34 4.52
C THR A 90 31.28 10.50 3.32
N PRO A 91 32.18 9.95 2.50
CA PRO A 91 31.78 9.04 1.41
C PRO A 91 30.94 7.86 1.91
N ARG A 92 31.22 7.37 3.12
CA ARG A 92 30.47 6.28 3.75
C ARG A 92 29.03 6.69 4.08
N THR A 93 28.83 7.81 4.77
CA THR A 93 27.48 8.28 5.13
C THR A 93 26.68 8.67 3.91
N LYS A 94 27.30 9.29 2.90
CA LYS A 94 26.65 9.54 1.60
C LYS A 94 26.18 8.25 0.92
N ALA A 95 26.99 7.18 0.96
CA ALA A 95 26.59 5.89 0.41
C ALA A 95 25.45 5.23 1.20
N LEU A 96 25.47 5.31 2.53
CA LEU A 96 24.40 4.79 3.39
C LEU A 96 23.09 5.55 3.17
N PHE A 97 23.15 6.88 3.07
CA PHE A 97 21.99 7.70 2.73
C PHE A 97 21.44 7.34 1.35
N ALA A 98 22.30 7.24 0.33
CA ALA A 98 21.86 6.84 -1.01
C ALA A 98 21.22 5.43 -1.04
N ALA A 99 21.73 4.49 -0.24
CA ALA A 99 21.14 3.16 -0.12
C ALA A 99 19.75 3.20 0.55
N LYS A 100 19.58 4.03 1.59
CA LYS A 100 18.26 4.30 2.20
C LYS A 100 17.30 4.91 1.18
N GLU A 101 17.72 5.94 0.45
CA GLU A 101 16.92 6.61 -0.58
C GLU A 101 16.48 5.62 -1.68
N ALA A 102 17.40 4.76 -2.12
CA ALA A 102 17.09 3.73 -3.11
C ALA A 102 16.07 2.71 -2.57
N ALA A 103 16.20 2.28 -1.32
CA ALA A 103 15.28 1.34 -0.70
C ALA A 103 13.89 1.96 -0.44
N ASP A 104 13.84 3.23 -0.04
CA ASP A 104 12.59 4.01 0.08
C ASP A 104 11.87 4.06 -1.28
N ASN A 105 12.57 4.45 -2.34
CA ASN A 105 12.00 4.47 -3.69
C ASN A 105 11.53 3.08 -4.15
N ALA A 106 12.28 2.01 -3.83
CA ALA A 106 11.89 0.64 -4.16
C ALA A 106 10.55 0.25 -3.51
N VAL A 107 10.33 0.65 -2.25
CA VAL A 107 9.03 0.45 -1.57
C VAL A 107 7.93 1.20 -2.31
N MET A 108 8.18 2.44 -2.75
CA MET A 108 7.16 3.25 -3.42
C MET A 108 6.68 2.63 -4.73
N ILE A 109 7.57 1.96 -5.47
CA ILE A 109 7.26 1.46 -6.81
C ILE A 109 6.98 -0.03 -6.92
N ALA A 110 7.32 -0.84 -5.91
CA ALA A 110 7.08 -2.28 -5.95
C ALA A 110 5.56 -2.56 -6.14
N PRO A 111 5.13 -3.20 -7.23
CA PRO A 111 3.71 -3.36 -7.51
C PRO A 111 3.06 -4.30 -6.47
N CYS A 112 1.94 -3.88 -5.91
CA CYS A 112 1.12 -4.73 -5.05
C CYS A 112 0.47 -5.82 -5.90
N ARG A 113 0.66 -7.08 -5.52
CA ARG A 113 0.02 -8.25 -6.13
C ARG A 113 -1.05 -8.86 -5.23
N SER A 114 -1.06 -8.48 -3.95
CA SER A 114 -2.03 -8.95 -2.97
C SER A 114 -2.55 -7.80 -2.09
N LEU A 115 -3.63 -8.07 -1.37
CA LEU A 115 -4.12 -7.15 -0.34
C LEU A 115 -3.14 -7.04 0.83
N GLU A 116 -2.34 -8.07 1.08
CA GLU A 116 -1.28 -8.04 2.08
C GLU A 116 -0.20 -7.03 1.72
N ASP A 117 0.18 -6.94 0.45
CA ASP A 117 1.12 -5.92 -0.05
C ASP A 117 0.59 -4.51 0.18
N VAL A 118 -0.68 -4.27 -0.16
CA VAL A 118 -1.34 -2.97 0.06
C VAL A 118 -1.33 -2.61 1.55
N ARG A 119 -1.68 -3.57 2.41
CA ARG A 119 -1.66 -3.39 3.88
C ARG A 119 -0.25 -3.13 4.38
N ALA A 120 0.75 -3.83 3.87
CA ALA A 120 2.15 -3.68 4.26
C ALA A 120 2.66 -2.28 3.90
N LYS A 121 2.43 -1.82 2.67
CA LYS A 121 2.75 -0.45 2.25
C LYS A 121 2.03 0.60 3.08
N ALA A 122 0.71 0.47 3.23
CA ALA A 122 -0.08 1.42 4.00
C ALA A 122 0.42 1.52 5.45
N ARG A 123 0.66 0.38 6.12
CA ARG A 123 1.22 0.34 7.47
C ARG A 123 2.55 1.07 7.54
N LEU A 124 3.48 0.78 6.62
CA LEU A 124 4.78 1.43 6.59
C LEU A 124 4.61 2.96 6.46
N CYS A 125 3.82 3.42 5.48
CA CYS A 125 3.58 4.85 5.25
C CYS A 125 2.99 5.56 6.47
N PHE A 126 2.02 4.95 7.15
CA PHE A 126 1.41 5.55 8.34
C PHE A 126 2.29 5.47 9.60
N SER A 127 3.26 4.55 9.62
CA SER A 127 4.14 4.33 10.80
C SER A 127 5.49 5.03 10.71
N ASP A 128 5.93 5.40 9.50
CA ASP A 128 7.25 5.97 9.26
C ASP A 128 7.12 7.37 8.62
N GLU A 129 7.46 8.40 9.40
CA GLU A 129 7.38 9.79 8.97
C GLU A 129 8.27 10.10 7.77
N ASN A 130 9.41 9.41 7.60
CA ASN A 130 10.29 9.63 6.44
C ASN A 130 9.64 9.15 5.16
N VAL A 131 9.01 7.98 5.20
CA VAL A 131 8.27 7.39 4.07
C VAL A 131 7.08 8.30 3.70
N MET A 132 6.35 8.79 4.70
CA MET A 132 5.27 9.75 4.48
C MET A 132 5.76 11.09 3.92
N ASP A 133 6.89 11.62 4.40
CA ASP A 133 7.51 12.84 3.89
C ASP A 133 7.90 12.69 2.41
N SER A 134 8.52 11.56 2.07
CA SER A 134 8.87 11.18 0.71
C SER A 134 7.64 11.19 -0.21
N LEU A 135 6.53 10.55 0.21
CA LEU A 135 5.28 10.53 -0.55
C LEU A 135 4.72 11.93 -0.81
N GLN A 136 4.74 12.79 0.21
CA GLN A 136 4.11 14.11 0.12
C GLN A 136 4.92 15.09 -0.73
N LYS A 137 6.25 15.07 -0.57
CA LYS A 137 7.11 16.18 -1.00
C LYS A 137 8.01 15.84 -2.18
N ARG A 138 8.30 14.57 -2.45
CA ARG A 138 9.30 14.21 -3.46
C ARG A 138 8.72 14.08 -4.86
N THR A 139 9.63 14.31 -5.80
CA THR A 139 9.43 13.98 -7.21
C THR A 139 10.56 13.06 -7.65
N TRP A 140 10.24 12.10 -8.51
CA TRP A 140 11.20 11.23 -9.16
C TRP A 140 10.88 11.17 -10.65
N ALA A 141 11.90 11.26 -11.51
CA ALA A 141 11.74 11.33 -12.97
C ALA A 141 10.73 12.40 -13.46
N ASN A 142 10.64 13.54 -12.75
CA ASN A 142 9.67 14.62 -12.96
C ASN A 142 8.20 14.29 -12.64
N GLU A 143 7.93 13.17 -11.99
CA GLU A 143 6.61 12.78 -11.51
C GLU A 143 6.55 12.80 -9.98
N ARG A 144 5.37 13.05 -9.39
CA ARG A 144 5.21 12.96 -7.94
C ARG A 144 5.33 11.51 -7.50
N VAL A 145 6.12 11.26 -6.45
CA VAL A 145 6.25 9.92 -5.85
C VAL A 145 4.88 9.37 -5.43
N LEU A 146 3.97 10.25 -4.97
CA LEU A 146 2.58 9.88 -4.69
C LEU A 146 1.88 9.23 -5.89
N THR A 147 2.06 9.72 -7.11
CA THR A 147 1.40 9.14 -8.29
C THR A 147 1.91 7.73 -8.54
N GLN A 148 3.22 7.53 -8.50
CA GLN A 148 3.84 6.22 -8.69
C GLN A 148 3.48 5.24 -7.57
N PHE A 149 3.36 5.73 -6.33
CA PHE A 149 2.86 4.96 -5.21
C PHE A 149 1.41 4.52 -5.42
N LEU A 150 0.53 5.41 -5.88
CA LEU A 150 -0.86 5.04 -6.17
C LEU A 150 -0.95 4.03 -7.31
N CYS A 151 -0.15 4.18 -8.37
CA CYS A 151 -0.04 3.19 -9.45
C CYS A 151 0.44 1.83 -8.92
N SER A 152 1.45 1.81 -8.05
CA SER A 152 1.96 0.55 -7.50
C SER A 152 0.97 -0.13 -6.55
N ILE A 153 0.14 0.63 -5.82
CA ILE A 153 -0.99 0.09 -5.03
C ILE A 153 -2.01 -0.61 -5.94
N LEU A 154 -2.21 -0.11 -7.17
CA LEU A 154 -3.06 -0.73 -8.19
C LEU A 154 -2.39 -1.91 -8.91
N GLY A 155 -1.14 -2.24 -8.56
CA GLY A 155 -0.36 -3.31 -9.18
C GLY A 155 0.25 -2.93 -10.55
N GLU A 156 0.21 -1.65 -10.92
CA GLU A 156 0.91 -1.12 -12.10
C GLU A 156 2.40 -1.00 -11.83
N ASP A 157 3.21 -1.28 -12.85
CA ASP A 157 4.65 -1.01 -12.80
C ASP A 157 4.90 0.50 -12.88
N ALA A 158 5.95 0.98 -12.20
CA ALA A 158 6.35 2.37 -12.29
C ALA A 158 6.74 2.74 -13.73
N ARG A 159 6.32 3.93 -14.15
CA ARG A 159 6.51 4.47 -15.51
C ARG A 159 7.74 5.35 -15.62
#